data_AF-A0A960T2G8-F1
#
_entry.id   AF-A0A960T2G8-F1
#
_cell.length_a   1.000
_cell.length_b   1.000
_cell.length_c   1.000
_cell.angle_alpha   90.00
_cell.angle_beta   90.00
_cell.angle_gamma   90.00
#
_symmetry.space_group_name_H-M   'P 1'
#
loop_
_entity.id
_entity.type
_entity.pdbx_description
1 polymer ?
#
loop_
_entity_poly.entity_id
_entity_poly.type
_entity_poly.pdbx_seq_one_letter_code
_entity_poly.pdbx_strand_id
1 'polypeptide(L)'
;YPELTRTGGRGNESDLRPDAPAQFYTQDQVRDIVAYAKERGIVVIPEIDMPGHADAAVKAYPEHDGGGFLQKGRTDKWPRFTFNPAKKETLEFLDHILDEVASLFPDAGVIHFGGDEVHFGWHKWPELPEVQDLMKREDLKELADVETWFNRRMAGKINQLGFKTGGWDEIAARDLPADKTLVWWWRHDKPQVLRQALDAGYPVILCPRRPCYFDFVQHESHQAGRRWGGFNPLKDVYQFPKGLNLTEADEKQVLGIQACLWTETAVTQARRDFLTWPRLIALAEAAWTPEKRKDFASFETRLKPQLAWLEGHCIGFYDPFAGSPEVSDKGAKPDYPDKPE
;
A
#
# COMPACT_ATOMS: atom_id res chain seq x y z
N TYR A 1 13.53 1.85 -18.26
CA TYR A 1 14.71 1.52 -17.40
C TYR A 1 14.76 0.01 -17.05
N PRO A 2 15.42 -0.85 -17.86
CA PRO A 2 15.30 -2.31 -17.74
C PRO A 2 15.91 -2.94 -16.47
N GLU A 3 16.90 -2.31 -15.85
CA GLU A 3 17.51 -2.85 -14.62
C GLU A 3 16.58 -2.82 -13.40
N LEU A 4 15.49 -2.04 -13.43
CA LEU A 4 14.44 -2.08 -12.41
C LEU A 4 13.92 -3.50 -12.20
N THR A 5 13.75 -4.25 -13.28
CA THR A 5 13.29 -5.64 -13.21
C THR A 5 14.45 -6.62 -13.17
N ARG A 6 15.49 -6.43 -14.00
CA ARG A 6 16.62 -7.38 -14.08
C ARG A 6 17.48 -7.43 -12.83
N THR A 7 17.61 -6.33 -12.12
CA THR A 7 18.43 -6.20 -10.90
C THR A 7 17.54 -5.94 -9.68
N GLY A 8 16.61 -4.98 -9.78
CA GLY A 8 15.69 -4.65 -8.69
C GLY A 8 14.73 -5.79 -8.34
N GLY A 9 14.30 -6.58 -9.32
CA GLY A 9 13.44 -7.75 -9.12
C GLY A 9 14.15 -9.00 -8.59
N ARG A 10 15.47 -8.96 -8.33
CA ARG A 10 16.21 -10.13 -7.80
C ARG A 10 16.19 -10.19 -6.29
N GLY A 11 15.64 -11.28 -5.76
CA GLY A 11 15.58 -11.58 -4.34
C GLY A 11 14.54 -10.75 -3.58
N ASN A 12 14.22 -11.18 -2.37
CA ASN A 12 13.32 -10.50 -1.44
C ASN A 12 13.60 -10.98 0.00
N GLU A 13 12.82 -10.53 0.99
CA GLU A 13 12.98 -10.95 2.40
C GLU A 13 12.95 -12.47 2.61
N SER A 14 12.33 -13.24 1.69
CA SER A 14 12.22 -14.70 1.76
C SER A 14 13.22 -15.45 0.88
N ASP A 15 13.95 -14.75 0.00
CA ASP A 15 15.03 -15.30 -0.83
C ASP A 15 16.15 -14.27 -0.97
N LEU A 16 17.07 -14.28 0.01
CA LEU A 16 18.21 -13.36 0.10
C LEU A 16 19.44 -13.84 -0.69
N ARG A 17 19.31 -14.90 -1.50
CA ARG A 17 20.46 -15.45 -2.23
C ARG A 17 20.96 -14.47 -3.29
N PRO A 18 22.27 -14.28 -3.45
CA PRO A 18 22.82 -13.39 -4.48
C PRO A 18 22.44 -13.78 -5.92
N ASP A 19 22.15 -15.06 -6.15
CA ASP A 19 21.74 -15.65 -7.43
C ASP A 19 20.22 -15.86 -7.54
N ALA A 20 19.41 -15.27 -6.64
CA ALA A 20 17.96 -15.33 -6.74
C ALA A 20 17.50 -14.80 -8.11
N PRO A 21 16.60 -15.52 -8.81
CA PRO A 21 16.12 -15.09 -10.12
C PRO A 21 15.33 -13.79 -9.99
N ALA A 22 15.40 -12.96 -11.04
CA ALA A 22 14.56 -11.78 -11.13
C ALA A 22 13.09 -12.18 -11.29
N GLN A 23 12.20 -11.54 -10.54
CA GLN A 23 10.76 -11.75 -10.67
C GLN A 23 10.04 -10.41 -10.79
N PHE A 24 9.13 -10.32 -11.77
CA PHE A 24 8.38 -9.13 -12.11
C PHE A 24 7.27 -9.50 -13.10
N TYR A 25 6.26 -8.65 -13.20
CA TYR A 25 5.29 -8.72 -14.30
C TYR A 25 5.86 -8.02 -15.53
N THR A 26 5.89 -8.72 -16.67
CA THR A 26 6.11 -8.07 -17.97
C THR A 26 4.97 -7.09 -18.26
N GLN A 27 5.22 -6.12 -19.14
CA GLN A 27 4.17 -5.18 -19.54
C GLN A 27 2.94 -5.88 -20.15
N ASP A 28 3.13 -7.00 -20.86
CA ASP A 28 2.01 -7.77 -21.42
C ASP A 28 1.20 -8.47 -20.33
N GLN A 29 1.86 -9.05 -19.31
CA GLN A 29 1.16 -9.59 -18.14
C GLN A 29 0.41 -8.51 -17.37
N VAL A 30 0.97 -7.31 -17.24
CA VAL A 30 0.26 -6.16 -16.63
C VAL A 30 -1.00 -5.83 -17.44
N ARG A 31 -0.89 -5.75 -18.78
CA ARG A 31 -2.04 -5.50 -19.65
C ARG A 31 -3.10 -6.60 -19.53
N ASP A 32 -2.68 -7.86 -19.43
CA ASP A 32 -3.58 -9.00 -19.24
C ASP A 32 -4.32 -8.92 -17.90
N ILE A 33 -3.61 -8.63 -16.80
CA ILE A 33 -4.22 -8.41 -15.47
C ILE A 33 -5.25 -7.25 -15.52
N VAL A 34 -4.89 -6.12 -16.13
CA VAL A 34 -5.77 -4.96 -16.27
C VAL A 34 -7.02 -5.32 -17.08
N ALA A 35 -6.87 -6.04 -18.19
CA ALA A 35 -7.98 -6.47 -19.02
C ALA A 35 -8.89 -7.46 -18.28
N TYR A 36 -8.32 -8.47 -17.63
CA TYR A 36 -9.04 -9.49 -16.86
C TYR A 36 -9.83 -8.87 -15.70
N ALA A 37 -9.25 -7.90 -14.99
CA ALA A 37 -9.91 -7.14 -13.93
C ALA A 37 -11.07 -6.30 -14.48
N LYS A 38 -10.87 -5.62 -15.61
CA LYS A 38 -11.89 -4.78 -16.27
C LYS A 38 -13.12 -5.57 -16.67
N GLU A 39 -12.96 -6.79 -17.19
CA GLU A 39 -14.08 -7.70 -17.49
C GLU A 39 -14.96 -8.03 -16.28
N ARG A 40 -14.41 -7.87 -15.07
CA ARG A 40 -15.08 -8.12 -13.78
C ARG A 40 -15.51 -6.84 -13.07
N GLY A 41 -15.43 -5.69 -13.75
CA GLY A 41 -15.76 -4.38 -13.17
C GLY A 41 -14.77 -3.90 -12.12
N ILE A 42 -13.54 -4.43 -12.13
CA ILE A 42 -12.45 -4.05 -11.22
C ILE A 42 -11.48 -3.12 -11.95
N VAL A 43 -11.17 -1.98 -11.32
CA VAL A 43 -10.12 -1.06 -11.79
C VAL A 43 -8.83 -1.37 -11.05
N VAL A 44 -7.73 -1.51 -11.77
CA VAL A 44 -6.39 -1.70 -11.20
C VAL A 44 -5.70 -0.35 -11.08
N ILE A 45 -5.40 0.08 -9.85
CA ILE A 45 -4.66 1.32 -9.56
C ILE A 45 -3.20 0.95 -9.27
N PRO A 46 -2.22 1.46 -10.06
CA PRO A 46 -0.82 1.20 -9.80
C PRO A 46 -0.30 2.06 -8.64
N GLU A 47 0.62 1.49 -7.85
CA GLU A 47 1.42 2.19 -6.86
C GLU A 47 2.90 2.14 -7.23
N ILE A 48 3.55 3.31 -7.30
CA ILE A 48 5.00 3.46 -7.45
C ILE A 48 5.51 4.27 -6.26
N ASP A 49 6.01 3.59 -5.24
CA ASP A 49 6.40 4.24 -3.98
C ASP A 49 7.62 5.17 -4.14
N MET A 50 7.48 6.39 -3.63
CA MET A 50 8.50 7.44 -3.66
C MET A 50 8.21 8.54 -2.62
N PRO A 51 9.25 9.26 -2.13
CA PRO A 51 10.66 8.97 -2.33
C PRO A 51 11.17 7.83 -1.45
N GLY A 52 10.38 7.34 -0.48
CA GLY A 52 10.69 6.20 0.39
C GLY A 52 10.60 4.85 -0.33
N HIS A 53 10.85 3.77 0.42
CA HIS A 53 10.73 2.37 -0.06
C HIS A 53 11.47 2.07 -1.39
N ALA A 54 12.55 2.81 -1.68
CA ALA A 54 13.20 2.82 -2.99
C ALA A 54 14.31 1.77 -3.17
N ASP A 55 14.59 0.91 -2.16
CA ASP A 55 15.82 0.10 -2.13
C ASP A 55 16.02 -0.75 -3.38
N ALA A 56 14.96 -1.37 -3.91
CA ALA A 56 15.05 -2.18 -5.13
C ALA A 56 15.42 -1.35 -6.37
N ALA A 57 14.86 -0.14 -6.51
CA ALA A 57 15.13 0.75 -7.62
C ALA A 57 16.55 1.33 -7.53
N VAL A 58 16.95 1.78 -6.34
CA VAL A 58 18.30 2.32 -6.08
C VAL A 58 19.37 1.22 -6.15
N LYS A 59 19.06 -0.03 -5.79
CA LYS A 59 19.94 -1.18 -6.06
C LYS A 59 20.23 -1.34 -7.55
N ALA A 60 19.23 -1.11 -8.40
CA ALA A 60 19.37 -1.20 -9.86
C ALA A 60 20.08 0.02 -10.47
N TYR A 61 19.83 1.21 -9.93
CA TYR A 61 20.42 2.49 -10.37
C TYR A 61 20.95 3.27 -9.16
N PRO A 62 22.16 2.94 -8.67
CA PRO A 62 22.73 3.54 -7.45
C PRO A 62 22.94 5.05 -7.52
N GLU A 63 23.01 5.63 -8.72
CA GLU A 63 23.12 7.07 -8.95
C GLU A 63 21.92 7.89 -8.43
N HIS A 64 20.81 7.23 -8.10
CA HIS A 64 19.59 7.84 -7.56
C HIS A 64 19.46 7.74 -6.04
N ASP A 65 20.46 7.22 -5.32
CA ASP A 65 20.42 7.02 -3.85
C ASP A 65 20.30 8.34 -3.07
N GLY A 66 19.28 8.41 -2.21
CA GLY A 66 19.06 9.48 -1.23
C GLY A 66 19.44 9.09 0.20
N GLY A 67 19.73 7.82 0.46
CA GLY A 67 20.13 7.31 1.77
C GLY A 67 19.16 6.30 2.37
N GLY A 68 19.58 5.79 3.53
CA GLY A 68 19.03 4.58 4.14
C GLY A 68 18.15 4.82 5.37
N PHE A 69 17.36 3.80 5.67
CA PHE A 69 16.49 3.72 6.82
C PHE A 69 17.30 3.66 8.12
N LEU A 70 17.09 4.63 9.02
CA LEU A 70 17.63 4.60 10.38
C LEU A 70 16.48 4.73 11.37
N GLN A 71 16.01 3.58 11.86
CA GLN A 71 15.07 3.50 12.99
C GLN A 71 15.69 2.67 14.12
N LYS A 72 15.56 3.16 15.35
CA LYS A 72 16.03 2.58 16.63
C LYS A 72 16.52 1.12 16.54
N GLY A 73 17.84 0.94 16.39
CA GLY A 73 18.50 -0.37 16.43
C GLY A 73 18.48 -1.19 15.14
N ARG A 74 18.01 -0.63 14.02
CA ARG A 74 17.99 -1.24 12.68
C ARG A 74 18.61 -0.30 11.65
N THR A 75 19.88 0.05 11.84
CA THR A 75 20.58 1.04 11.01
C THR A 75 21.16 0.46 9.71
N ASP A 76 21.16 -0.86 9.58
CA ASP A 76 21.76 -1.62 8.49
C ASP A 76 20.73 -2.29 7.57
N LYS A 77 19.45 -2.33 7.96
CA LYS A 77 18.44 -3.16 7.28
C LYS A 77 18.07 -2.64 5.88
N TRP A 78 18.09 -1.33 5.63
CA TRP A 78 17.72 -0.74 4.34
C TRP A 78 18.62 0.45 3.96
N PRO A 79 19.83 0.20 3.43
CA PRO A 79 20.82 1.26 3.22
C PRO A 79 20.46 2.25 2.11
N ARG A 80 19.49 1.92 1.22
CA ARG A 80 19.07 2.73 0.06
C ARG A 80 17.56 3.00 0.05
N PHE A 81 17.00 3.32 1.21
CA PHE A 81 15.57 3.45 1.43
C PHE A 81 14.92 4.61 0.67
N THR A 82 15.66 5.70 0.40
CA THR A 82 15.12 6.87 -0.30
C THR A 82 15.80 7.14 -1.64
N PHE A 83 15.04 7.69 -2.58
CA PHE A 83 15.61 8.41 -3.72
C PHE A 83 16.21 9.75 -3.28
N ASN A 84 17.25 10.25 -3.97
CA ASN A 84 17.71 11.62 -3.81
C ASN A 84 16.61 12.57 -4.31
N PRO A 85 15.95 13.34 -3.43
CA PRO A 85 14.73 14.06 -3.78
C PRO A 85 14.99 15.32 -4.60
N ALA A 86 16.25 15.77 -4.71
CA ALA A 86 16.58 17.05 -5.33
C ALA A 86 17.41 16.92 -6.61
N LYS A 87 17.95 15.73 -6.87
CA LYS A 87 18.81 15.48 -8.03
C LYS A 87 18.01 15.43 -9.33
N LYS A 88 18.41 16.27 -10.30
CA LYS A 88 17.71 16.41 -11.58
C LYS A 88 17.55 15.08 -12.32
N GLU A 89 18.60 14.27 -12.38
CA GLU A 89 18.56 12.99 -13.09
C GLU A 89 17.63 11.98 -12.41
N THR A 90 17.54 12.01 -11.07
CA THR A 90 16.56 11.20 -10.31
C THR A 90 15.14 11.67 -10.60
N LEU A 91 14.95 12.98 -10.66
CA LEU A 91 13.68 13.58 -10.98
C LEU A 91 13.20 13.23 -12.40
N GLU A 92 14.08 13.22 -13.41
CA GLU A 92 13.79 12.79 -14.78
C GLU A 92 13.55 11.28 -14.88
N PHE A 93 14.32 10.48 -14.13
CA PHE A 93 14.13 9.03 -14.01
C PHE A 93 12.71 8.66 -13.55
N LEU A 94 12.23 9.33 -12.49
CA LEU A 94 10.88 9.12 -11.97
C LEU A 94 9.80 9.59 -12.95
N ASP A 95 10.00 10.69 -13.67
CA ASP A 95 9.05 11.17 -14.68
C ASP A 95 8.84 10.13 -15.79
N HIS A 96 9.92 9.53 -16.30
CA HIS A 96 9.85 8.48 -17.31
C HIS A 96 9.15 7.21 -16.79
N ILE A 97 9.34 6.84 -15.52
CA ILE A 97 8.61 5.72 -14.91
C ILE A 97 7.12 6.02 -14.87
N LEU A 98 6.74 7.23 -14.44
CA LEU A 98 5.34 7.66 -14.41
C LEU A 98 4.73 7.70 -15.82
N ASP A 99 5.49 8.09 -16.84
CA ASP A 99 5.04 8.05 -18.25
C ASP A 99 4.74 6.61 -18.69
N GLU A 100 5.65 5.65 -18.41
CA GLU A 100 5.43 4.23 -18.72
C GLU A 100 4.22 3.66 -17.95
N VAL A 101 4.10 3.96 -16.66
CA VAL A 101 2.98 3.51 -15.81
C VAL A 101 1.65 4.07 -16.30
N ALA A 102 1.57 5.37 -16.60
CA ALA A 102 0.37 5.98 -17.16
C ALA A 102 -0.10 5.28 -18.45
N SER A 103 0.84 4.83 -19.29
CA SER A 103 0.53 4.09 -20.52
C SER A 103 0.01 2.67 -20.28
N LEU A 104 0.41 2.01 -19.20
CA LEU A 104 -0.01 0.64 -18.85
C LEU A 104 -1.36 0.60 -18.15
N PHE A 105 -1.75 1.68 -17.48
CA PHE A 105 -2.96 1.76 -16.67
C PHE A 105 -3.91 2.90 -17.14
N PRO A 106 -4.30 2.95 -18.43
CA PRO A 106 -5.00 4.10 -19.00
C PRO A 106 -6.36 4.41 -18.34
N ASP A 107 -7.01 3.41 -17.75
CA ASP A 107 -8.32 3.52 -17.12
C ASP A 107 -8.27 3.67 -15.59
N ALA A 108 -7.08 3.74 -14.98
CA ALA A 108 -6.96 3.74 -13.51
C ALA A 108 -7.54 5.00 -12.85
N GLY A 109 -7.50 6.14 -13.54
CA GLY A 109 -7.95 7.44 -13.03
C GLY A 109 -7.11 8.02 -11.87
N VAL A 110 -6.29 7.20 -11.23
CA VAL A 110 -5.38 7.53 -10.12
C VAL A 110 -4.05 6.82 -10.36
N ILE A 111 -2.93 7.46 -10.03
CA ILE A 111 -1.64 6.79 -9.81
C ILE A 111 -1.25 7.04 -8.35
N HIS A 112 -1.04 5.97 -7.59
CA HIS A 112 -0.57 6.07 -6.21
C HIS A 112 0.95 6.21 -6.21
N PHE A 113 1.50 7.19 -5.50
CA PHE A 113 2.95 7.37 -5.41
C PHE A 113 3.53 6.95 -4.05
N GLY A 114 2.70 6.36 -3.18
CA GLY A 114 3.09 6.00 -1.82
C GLY A 114 3.21 7.25 -0.95
N GLY A 115 4.45 7.59 -0.59
CA GLY A 115 4.77 8.79 0.19
C GLY A 115 4.72 8.57 1.71
N ASP A 116 4.65 7.33 2.16
CA ASP A 116 4.72 6.96 3.58
C ASP A 116 6.16 6.81 4.07
N GLU A 117 6.32 6.88 5.40
CA GLU A 117 7.54 6.46 6.11
C GLU A 117 8.88 7.14 5.71
N VAL A 118 8.86 8.15 4.84
CA VAL A 118 10.05 8.86 4.31
C VAL A 118 10.99 9.37 5.39
N HIS A 119 10.43 9.88 6.49
CA HIS A 119 11.18 10.41 7.63
C HIS A 119 12.12 9.39 8.29
N PHE A 120 11.95 8.08 8.04
CA PHE A 120 12.90 7.08 8.50
C PHE A 120 14.17 7.02 7.65
N GLY A 121 14.17 7.52 6.42
CA GLY A 121 15.27 7.35 5.47
C GLY A 121 15.99 8.62 5.02
N TRP A 122 15.51 9.81 5.39
CA TRP A 122 16.07 11.07 4.91
C TRP A 122 17.33 11.57 5.64
N HIS A 123 17.95 10.76 6.49
CA HIS A 123 19.05 11.21 7.36
C HIS A 123 20.29 11.67 6.60
N LYS A 124 20.53 11.14 5.38
CA LYS A 124 21.62 11.58 4.51
C LYS A 124 21.28 12.84 3.70
N TRP A 125 20.01 13.22 3.59
CA TRP A 125 19.59 14.36 2.76
C TRP A 125 20.35 15.66 3.08
N PRO A 126 20.63 16.02 4.35
CA PRO A 126 21.43 17.21 4.67
C PRO A 126 22.85 17.21 4.09
N GLU A 127 23.40 16.03 3.76
CA GLU A 127 24.76 15.87 3.23
C GLU A 127 24.79 15.90 1.69
N LEU A 128 23.64 15.80 1.03
CA LEU A 128 23.53 15.77 -0.43
C LEU A 128 23.61 17.21 -0.99
N PRO A 129 24.58 17.53 -1.87
CA PRO A 129 24.72 18.87 -2.45
C PRO A 129 23.44 19.34 -3.15
N GLU A 130 22.75 18.45 -3.85
CA GLU A 130 21.51 18.79 -4.57
C GLU A 130 20.39 19.20 -3.61
N VAL A 131 20.30 18.55 -2.44
CA VAL A 131 19.32 18.91 -1.41
C VAL A 131 19.69 20.25 -0.77
N GLN A 132 20.96 20.48 -0.45
CA GLN A 132 21.42 21.76 0.08
C GLN A 132 21.13 22.91 -0.90
N ASP A 133 21.32 22.69 -2.19
CA ASP A 133 21.04 23.67 -3.24
C ASP A 133 19.53 23.89 -3.43
N LEU A 134 18.73 22.83 -3.38
CA LEU A 134 17.27 22.92 -3.38
C LEU A 134 16.77 23.74 -2.19
N MET A 135 17.23 23.43 -0.97
CA MET A 135 16.82 24.15 0.23
C MET A 135 17.14 25.65 0.14
N LYS A 136 18.31 26.02 -0.40
CA LYS A 136 18.67 27.43 -0.63
C LYS A 136 17.80 28.08 -1.71
N ARG A 137 17.58 27.39 -2.84
CA ARG A 137 16.85 27.94 -4.00
C ARG A 137 15.38 28.19 -3.69
N GLU A 138 14.76 27.28 -2.96
CA GLU A 138 13.32 27.31 -2.65
C GLU A 138 13.04 27.84 -1.23
N ASP A 139 14.07 28.32 -0.53
CA ASP A 139 14.02 28.83 0.85
C ASP A 139 13.41 27.85 1.89
N LEU A 140 13.68 26.55 1.72
CA LEU A 140 13.17 25.48 2.58
C LEU A 140 13.96 25.43 3.91
N LYS A 141 13.27 25.27 5.04
CA LYS A 141 13.89 25.35 6.37
C LYS A 141 14.21 23.98 6.95
N GLU A 142 13.33 23.02 6.74
CA GLU A 142 13.42 21.69 7.33
C GLU A 142 13.38 20.59 6.26
N LEU A 143 13.82 19.37 6.60
CA LEU A 143 13.74 18.23 5.68
C LEU A 143 12.30 17.84 5.30
N ALA A 144 11.34 18.13 6.18
CA ALA A 144 9.91 18.00 5.89
C ALA A 144 9.47 18.90 4.73
N ASP A 145 10.11 20.06 4.55
CA ASP A 145 9.83 20.97 3.43
C ASP A 145 10.41 20.40 2.13
N VAL A 146 11.56 19.72 2.18
CA VAL A 146 12.16 19.01 1.03
C VAL A 146 11.25 17.87 0.57
N GLU A 147 10.75 17.05 1.49
CA GLU A 147 9.77 16.00 1.21
C GLU A 147 8.48 16.60 0.61
N THR A 148 7.99 17.70 1.20
CA THR A 148 6.79 18.40 0.70
C THR A 148 7.00 18.92 -0.73
N TRP A 149 8.16 19.51 -1.02
CA TRP A 149 8.52 19.96 -2.36
C TRP A 149 8.54 18.79 -3.35
N PHE A 150 9.16 17.67 -2.98
CA PHE A 150 9.21 16.46 -3.82
C PHE A 150 7.81 15.91 -4.11
N ASN A 151 6.98 15.76 -3.07
CA ASN A 151 5.62 15.26 -3.19
C ASN A 151 4.77 16.15 -4.12
N ARG A 152 4.89 17.48 -3.99
CA ARG A 152 4.22 18.44 -4.87
C ARG A 152 4.67 18.30 -6.32
N ARG A 153 5.97 18.09 -6.56
CA ARG A 153 6.49 17.87 -7.92
C ARG A 153 5.95 16.58 -8.52
N MET A 154 5.99 15.46 -7.79
CA MET A 154 5.46 14.16 -8.24
C MET A 154 3.96 14.21 -8.52
N ALA A 155 3.19 14.79 -7.59
CA ALA A 155 1.76 15.02 -7.78
C ALA A 155 1.50 15.89 -9.03
N GLY A 156 2.30 16.94 -9.22
CA GLY A 156 2.24 17.79 -10.41
C GLY A 156 2.43 17.00 -11.71
N LYS A 157 3.43 16.12 -11.78
CA LYS A 157 3.68 15.25 -12.94
C LYS A 157 2.52 14.28 -13.18
N ILE A 158 2.03 13.60 -12.15
CA ILE A 158 0.88 12.68 -12.25
C ILE A 158 -0.36 13.41 -12.77
N ASN A 159 -0.64 14.59 -12.23
CA ASN A 159 -1.77 15.42 -12.65
C ASN A 159 -1.63 15.92 -14.10
N GLN A 160 -0.41 16.20 -14.57
CA GLN A 160 -0.15 16.56 -15.98
C GLN A 160 -0.40 15.38 -16.93
N LEU A 161 -0.20 14.15 -16.48
CA LEU A 161 -0.51 12.93 -17.23
C LEU A 161 -2.03 12.63 -17.30
N GLY A 162 -2.86 13.43 -16.63
CA GLY A 162 -4.32 13.29 -16.64
C GLY A 162 -4.88 12.38 -15.55
N PHE A 163 -4.03 11.92 -14.62
CA PHE A 163 -4.43 11.09 -13.48
C PHE A 163 -4.58 11.95 -12.22
N LYS A 164 -5.43 11.52 -11.29
CA LYS A 164 -5.36 12.04 -9.92
C LYS A 164 -4.15 11.45 -9.21
N THR A 165 -3.56 12.22 -8.31
CA THR A 165 -2.49 11.76 -7.42
C THR A 165 -3.08 10.96 -6.27
N GLY A 166 -2.64 9.72 -6.06
CA GLY A 166 -2.93 8.92 -4.86
C GLY A 166 -1.73 8.90 -3.90
N GLY A 167 -1.95 8.91 -2.60
CA GLY A 167 -0.88 8.69 -1.62
C GLY A 167 -1.38 8.38 -0.22
N TRP A 168 -0.51 7.83 0.61
CA TRP A 168 -0.77 7.53 2.03
C TRP A 168 -0.94 8.82 2.84
N ASP A 169 -1.65 8.76 3.97
CA ASP A 169 -2.11 9.96 4.70
C ASP A 169 -1.03 10.96 5.15
N GLU A 170 0.25 10.60 5.13
CA GLU A 170 1.38 11.52 5.16
C GLU A 170 1.27 12.69 4.16
N ILE A 171 0.64 12.46 3.01
CA ILE A 171 0.48 13.48 1.96
C ILE A 171 -0.55 14.56 2.32
N ALA A 172 -1.44 14.31 3.29
CA ALA A 172 -2.51 15.24 3.67
C ALA A 172 -1.95 16.58 4.20
N ALA A 173 -0.73 16.58 4.74
CA ALA A 173 -0.05 17.76 5.26
C ALA A 173 0.78 18.51 4.21
N ARG A 174 0.73 18.11 2.93
CA ARG A 174 1.63 18.61 1.87
C ARG A 174 1.00 19.66 0.96
N ASP A 175 -0.25 20.02 1.22
CA ASP A 175 -0.98 21.08 0.52
C ASP A 175 -0.93 20.86 -1.01
N LEU A 176 -1.38 19.66 -1.39
CA LEU A 176 -1.62 19.22 -2.76
C LEU A 176 -3.04 19.68 -3.19
N PRO A 177 -3.30 19.87 -4.49
CA PRO A 177 -4.63 20.24 -4.96
C PRO A 177 -5.65 19.15 -4.64
N ALA A 178 -6.62 19.45 -3.76
CA ALA A 178 -7.59 18.48 -3.26
C ALA A 178 -8.51 17.91 -4.36
N ASP A 179 -8.84 18.70 -5.39
CA ASP A 179 -9.64 18.26 -6.55
C ASP A 179 -8.90 17.24 -7.44
N LYS A 180 -7.58 17.14 -7.29
CA LYS A 180 -6.69 16.25 -8.08
C LYS A 180 -5.94 15.23 -7.22
N THR A 181 -6.28 15.11 -5.93
CA THR A 181 -5.56 14.24 -5.00
C THR A 181 -6.54 13.35 -4.25
N LEU A 182 -6.19 12.10 -4.03
CA LEU A 182 -6.94 11.13 -3.23
C LEU A 182 -6.04 10.56 -2.13
N VAL A 183 -6.50 10.65 -0.88
CA VAL A 183 -5.70 10.27 0.29
C VAL A 183 -6.13 8.89 0.81
N TRP A 184 -5.17 7.98 1.01
CA TRP A 184 -5.38 6.71 1.70
C TRP A 184 -5.03 6.84 3.18
N TRP A 185 -6.05 6.83 4.04
CA TRP A 185 -5.88 6.93 5.48
C TRP A 185 -5.67 5.57 6.12
N TRP A 186 -4.45 5.36 6.65
CA TRP A 186 -3.99 4.06 7.15
C TRP A 186 -3.64 4.09 8.64
N ARG A 187 -3.25 5.23 9.20
CA ARG A 187 -2.77 5.32 10.59
C ARG A 187 -3.92 5.54 11.57
N HIS A 188 -4.56 4.44 11.99
CA HIS A 188 -5.68 4.45 12.97
C HIS A 188 -5.36 5.17 14.30
N ASP A 189 -4.10 5.20 14.71
CA ASP A 189 -3.56 5.90 15.89
C ASP A 189 -3.24 7.38 15.63
N LYS A 190 -3.52 7.86 14.41
CA LYS A 190 -3.41 9.26 13.98
C LYS A 190 -4.75 9.78 13.44
N PRO A 191 -5.88 9.68 14.18
CA PRO A 191 -7.19 10.14 13.70
C PRO A 191 -7.23 11.63 13.36
N GLN A 192 -6.35 12.45 13.96
CA GLN A 192 -6.20 13.86 13.61
C GLN A 192 -5.75 14.08 12.15
N VAL A 193 -5.03 13.13 11.55
CA VAL A 193 -4.62 13.24 10.14
C VAL A 193 -5.80 13.00 9.20
N LEU A 194 -6.71 12.08 9.56
CA LEU A 194 -7.98 11.92 8.83
C LEU A 194 -8.81 13.21 8.89
N ARG A 195 -8.96 13.80 10.08
CA ARG A 195 -9.67 15.07 10.25
C ARG A 195 -9.04 16.19 9.41
N GLN A 196 -7.72 16.31 9.44
CA GLN A 196 -6.98 17.27 8.61
C GLN A 196 -7.24 17.07 7.12
N ALA A 197 -7.22 15.82 6.63
CA ALA A 197 -7.48 15.54 5.21
C ALA A 197 -8.92 15.95 4.80
N LEU A 198 -9.90 15.60 5.64
CA LEU A 198 -11.31 15.96 5.40
C LEU A 198 -11.52 17.48 5.44
N ASP A 199 -10.97 18.16 6.45
CA ASP A 199 -11.02 19.63 6.59
C ASP A 199 -10.39 20.36 5.40
N ALA A 200 -9.31 19.80 4.85
CA ALA A 200 -8.64 20.33 3.65
C ALA A 200 -9.39 20.01 2.34
N GLY A 201 -10.54 19.32 2.40
CA GLY A 201 -11.37 19.05 1.24
C GLY A 201 -10.95 17.83 0.42
N TYR A 202 -9.96 17.05 0.88
CA TYR A 202 -9.53 15.86 0.13
C TYR A 202 -10.63 14.80 0.12
N PRO A 203 -10.84 14.10 -1.01
CA PRO A 203 -11.47 12.80 -0.98
C PRO A 203 -10.55 11.79 -0.30
N VAL A 204 -11.14 10.80 0.39
CA VAL A 204 -10.39 9.85 1.24
C VAL A 204 -10.84 8.41 0.99
N ILE A 205 -9.87 7.49 0.94
CA ILE A 205 -10.09 6.05 1.12
C ILE A 205 -9.67 5.65 2.53
N LEU A 206 -10.54 4.92 3.23
CA LEU A 206 -10.24 4.44 4.57
C LEU A 206 -9.65 3.04 4.51
N CYS A 207 -8.39 2.90 4.89
CA CYS A 207 -7.68 1.61 4.94
C CYS A 207 -6.83 1.49 6.22
N PRO A 208 -7.39 1.76 7.41
CA PRO A 208 -6.60 1.78 8.63
C PRO A 208 -5.98 0.43 8.95
N ARG A 209 -4.78 0.45 9.57
CA ARG A 209 -4.12 -0.77 10.09
C ARG A 209 -5.06 -1.66 10.89
N ARG A 210 -5.96 -1.05 11.65
CA ARG A 210 -7.04 -1.76 12.36
C ARG A 210 -8.37 -1.17 11.93
N PRO A 211 -9.31 -1.94 11.36
CA PRO A 211 -9.27 -3.38 11.15
C PRO A 211 -8.82 -3.84 9.73
N CYS A 212 -8.35 -2.94 8.86
CA CYS A 212 -8.26 -3.20 7.42
C CYS A 212 -6.90 -3.74 6.93
N TYR A 213 -5.88 -3.86 7.77
CA TYR A 213 -4.64 -4.55 7.37
C TYR A 213 -4.82 -6.06 7.56
N PHE A 214 -4.82 -6.81 6.46
CA PHE A 214 -5.09 -8.24 6.46
C PHE A 214 -3.84 -9.10 6.72
N ASP A 215 -2.65 -8.51 6.77
CA ASP A 215 -1.45 -9.15 7.31
C ASP A 215 -1.45 -9.27 8.85
N PHE A 216 -2.37 -8.55 9.53
CA PHE A 216 -2.64 -8.76 10.94
C PHE A 216 -3.38 -10.07 11.15
N VAL A 217 -3.06 -10.72 12.27
CA VAL A 217 -3.76 -11.95 12.66
C VAL A 217 -5.26 -11.71 12.88
N GLN A 218 -6.05 -12.76 12.71
CA GLN A 218 -7.53 -12.71 12.79
C GLN A 218 -8.09 -12.97 14.18
N HIS A 219 -7.37 -13.76 14.97
CA HIS A 219 -7.85 -14.26 16.25
C HIS A 219 -6.72 -14.26 17.27
N GLU A 220 -7.07 -14.17 18.56
CA GLU A 220 -6.09 -14.08 19.64
C GLU A 220 -5.16 -15.31 19.75
N SER A 221 -5.58 -16.46 19.23
CA SER A 221 -4.77 -17.69 19.22
C SER A 221 -3.69 -17.73 18.12
N HIS A 222 -3.83 -16.95 17.05
CA HIS A 222 -2.96 -17.02 15.86
C HIS A 222 -1.57 -16.43 16.12
N GLN A 223 -0.51 -17.19 15.90
CA GLN A 223 0.86 -16.77 16.23
C GLN A 223 1.64 -16.22 15.04
N ALA A 224 1.28 -16.60 13.82
CA ALA A 224 1.90 -16.07 12.62
C ALA A 224 1.12 -14.84 12.15
N GLY A 225 1.81 -13.77 11.77
CA GLY A 225 1.23 -12.50 11.26
C GLY A 225 1.52 -11.30 12.17
N ARG A 226 1.10 -10.10 11.75
CA ARG A 226 1.33 -8.88 12.54
C ARG A 226 0.41 -8.80 13.76
N ARG A 227 0.97 -8.26 14.85
CA ARG A 227 0.28 -7.94 16.12
C ARG A 227 0.81 -6.62 16.67
N TRP A 228 0.44 -5.49 16.08
CA TRP A 228 0.85 -4.17 16.59
C TRP A 228 -0.11 -3.69 17.67
N GLY A 229 -0.02 -4.31 18.85
CA GLY A 229 -0.90 -3.99 19.99
C GLY A 229 -2.35 -4.47 19.83
N GLY A 230 -2.62 -5.37 18.87
CA GLY A 230 -3.94 -5.94 18.63
C GLY A 230 -3.97 -6.89 17.44
N PHE A 231 -5.16 -7.39 17.13
CA PHE A 231 -5.47 -8.21 15.97
C PHE A 231 -6.71 -7.64 15.26
N ASN A 232 -7.01 -8.15 14.06
CA ASN A 232 -8.11 -7.67 13.21
C ASN A 232 -9.17 -8.76 13.06
N PRO A 233 -10.10 -8.90 14.02
CA PRO A 233 -11.14 -9.91 13.98
C PRO A 233 -12.20 -9.59 12.92
N LEU A 234 -12.87 -10.64 12.46
CA LEU A 234 -13.93 -10.57 11.45
C LEU A 234 -15.01 -9.52 11.78
N LYS A 235 -15.41 -9.45 13.04
CA LYS A 235 -16.44 -8.52 13.52
C LYS A 235 -16.03 -7.07 13.37
N ASP A 236 -14.77 -6.73 13.67
CA ASP A 236 -14.29 -5.35 13.58
C ASP A 236 -14.27 -4.91 12.10
N VAL A 237 -13.85 -5.79 11.18
CA VAL A 237 -13.91 -5.53 9.73
C VAL A 237 -15.35 -5.29 9.28
N TYR A 238 -16.29 -6.13 9.71
CA TYR A 238 -17.72 -5.99 9.37
C TYR A 238 -18.33 -4.68 9.88
N GLN A 239 -17.94 -4.25 11.07
CA GLN A 239 -18.48 -3.06 11.71
C GLN A 239 -17.88 -1.77 11.17
N PHE A 240 -16.68 -1.80 10.58
CA PHE A 240 -16.04 -0.63 9.99
C PHE A 240 -16.95 0.06 8.93
N PRO A 241 -16.95 1.41 8.79
CA PRO A 241 -16.19 2.43 9.53
C PRO A 241 -16.85 2.94 10.83
N LYS A 242 -17.75 2.16 11.45
CA LYS A 242 -18.41 2.55 12.70
C LYS A 242 -17.38 2.92 13.77
N GLY A 243 -17.56 4.09 14.39
CA GLY A 243 -16.69 4.60 15.46
C GLY A 243 -15.73 5.71 15.03
N LEU A 244 -15.60 6.01 13.74
CA LEU A 244 -14.81 7.16 13.26
C LEU A 244 -15.49 8.53 13.46
N ASN A 245 -16.74 8.56 13.95
CA ASN A 245 -17.53 9.78 14.20
C ASN A 245 -17.57 10.75 13.00
N LEU A 246 -17.73 10.21 11.79
CA LEU A 246 -17.85 10.98 10.55
C LEU A 246 -19.18 11.76 10.55
N THR A 247 -19.14 13.01 10.11
CA THR A 247 -20.33 13.81 9.81
C THR A 247 -20.90 13.44 8.44
N GLU A 248 -22.14 13.85 8.13
CA GLU A 248 -22.73 13.66 6.80
C GLU A 248 -21.90 14.34 5.68
N ALA A 249 -21.19 15.42 6.00
CA ALA A 249 -20.28 16.07 5.06
C ALA A 249 -19.03 15.21 4.82
N ASP A 250 -18.43 14.66 5.87
CA ASP A 250 -17.27 13.76 5.77
C ASP A 250 -17.61 12.51 4.95
N GLU A 251 -18.80 11.93 5.15
CA GLU A 251 -19.28 10.76 4.40
C GLU A 251 -19.35 11.00 2.89
N LYS A 252 -19.51 12.24 2.42
CA LYS A 252 -19.48 12.59 0.98
C LYS A 252 -18.06 12.66 0.41
N GLN A 253 -17.05 12.87 1.27
CA GLN A 253 -15.64 12.89 0.89
C GLN A 253 -15.00 11.51 0.98
N VAL A 254 -15.50 10.63 1.85
CA VAL A 254 -15.06 9.24 1.94
C VAL A 254 -15.58 8.45 0.74
N LEU A 255 -14.69 8.09 -0.17
CA LEU A 255 -15.05 7.36 -1.40
C LEU A 255 -15.26 5.86 -1.17
N GLY A 256 -14.70 5.32 -0.09
CA GLY A 256 -14.84 3.91 0.25
C GLY A 256 -13.86 3.42 1.31
N ILE A 257 -13.85 2.10 1.50
CA ILE A 257 -12.95 1.40 2.41
C ILE A 257 -12.13 0.37 1.62
N GLN A 258 -10.91 0.10 2.05
CA GLN A 258 -10.00 -0.85 1.41
C GLN A 258 -9.25 -1.65 2.47
N ALA A 259 -9.06 -2.95 2.23
CA ALA A 259 -8.11 -3.76 2.97
C ALA A 259 -6.78 -3.86 2.23
N CYS A 260 -5.68 -3.87 2.98
CA CYS A 260 -4.32 -4.02 2.46
C CYS A 260 -3.73 -5.33 3.00
N LEU A 261 -3.23 -6.19 2.12
CA LEU A 261 -2.50 -7.39 2.51
C LEU A 261 -1.00 -7.19 2.24
N TRP A 262 -0.28 -6.77 3.27
CA TRP A 262 1.19 -6.71 3.21
C TRP A 262 1.79 -8.12 3.34
N THR A 263 2.80 -8.43 2.52
CA THR A 263 3.19 -9.81 2.28
C THR A 263 4.47 -10.26 3.00
N GLU A 264 4.99 -9.49 3.96
CA GLU A 264 6.22 -9.87 4.69
C GLU A 264 6.05 -11.15 5.54
N THR A 265 4.81 -11.51 5.86
CA THR A 265 4.46 -12.74 6.61
C THR A 265 3.43 -13.63 5.89
N ALA A 266 3.27 -13.41 4.58
CA ALA A 266 2.29 -14.09 3.73
C ALA A 266 2.91 -14.46 2.37
N VAL A 267 3.88 -15.38 2.41
CA VAL A 267 4.75 -15.73 1.28
C VAL A 267 4.24 -16.93 0.49
N THR A 268 3.26 -17.67 1.05
CA THR A 268 2.52 -18.73 0.32
C THR A 268 1.08 -18.32 0.02
N GLN A 269 0.49 -18.92 -1.01
CA GLN A 269 -0.90 -18.76 -1.40
C GLN A 269 -1.83 -19.21 -0.28
N ALA A 270 -1.54 -20.37 0.31
CA ALA A 270 -2.31 -20.89 1.44
C ALA A 270 -2.35 -19.88 2.61
N ARG A 271 -1.24 -19.19 2.87
CA ARG A 271 -1.18 -18.17 3.92
C ARG A 271 -1.87 -16.87 3.52
N ARG A 272 -1.72 -16.41 2.27
CA ARG A 272 -2.44 -15.24 1.74
C ARG A 272 -3.95 -15.47 1.80
N ASP A 273 -4.42 -16.63 1.39
CA ASP A 273 -5.83 -17.03 1.47
C ASP A 273 -6.31 -17.07 2.91
N PHE A 274 -5.56 -17.75 3.79
CA PHE A 274 -5.88 -17.84 5.22
C PHE A 274 -6.02 -16.47 5.86
N LEU A 275 -5.14 -15.51 5.55
CA LEU A 275 -5.21 -14.15 6.08
C LEU A 275 -6.34 -13.33 5.44
N THR A 276 -6.67 -13.55 4.17
CA THR A 276 -7.67 -12.77 3.45
C THR A 276 -9.09 -13.19 3.82
N TRP A 277 -9.34 -14.49 3.89
CA TRP A 277 -10.67 -15.06 4.07
C TRP A 277 -10.92 -15.50 5.52
N PRO A 278 -12.11 -15.25 6.07
CA PRO A 278 -13.31 -14.67 5.43
C PRO A 278 -13.43 -13.14 5.54
N ARG A 279 -12.42 -12.43 6.06
CA ARG A 279 -12.49 -10.97 6.28
C ARG A 279 -12.83 -10.18 5.03
N LEU A 280 -12.42 -10.64 3.84
CA LEU A 280 -12.78 -9.98 2.60
C LEU A 280 -14.30 -9.98 2.33
N ILE A 281 -15.03 -11.02 2.75
CA ILE A 281 -16.50 -11.07 2.68
C ILE A 281 -17.12 -10.04 3.63
N ALA A 282 -16.58 -9.91 4.84
CA ALA A 282 -17.03 -8.90 5.80
C ALA A 282 -16.75 -7.48 5.30
N LEU A 283 -15.58 -7.25 4.70
CA LEU A 283 -15.21 -5.96 4.10
C LEU A 283 -16.15 -5.62 2.93
N ALA A 284 -16.45 -6.59 2.07
CA ALA A 284 -17.38 -6.39 0.97
C ALA A 284 -18.77 -5.94 1.47
N GLU A 285 -19.27 -6.56 2.55
CA GLU A 285 -20.54 -6.13 3.13
C GLU A 285 -20.43 -4.75 3.81
N ALA A 286 -19.33 -4.47 4.50
CA ALA A 286 -19.06 -3.18 5.12
C ALA A 286 -18.97 -2.03 4.08
N ALA A 287 -18.42 -2.30 2.91
CA ALA A 287 -18.30 -1.35 1.81
C ALA A 287 -19.61 -1.13 1.05
N TRP A 288 -20.47 -2.16 0.97
CA TRP A 288 -21.66 -2.15 0.11
C TRP A 288 -22.97 -1.87 0.85
N THR A 289 -23.14 -2.44 2.04
CA THR A 289 -24.44 -2.46 2.74
C THR A 289 -24.59 -1.24 3.64
N PRO A 290 -25.70 -0.48 3.53
CA PRO A 290 -25.96 0.65 4.42
C PRO A 290 -25.93 0.24 5.90
N GLU A 291 -25.33 1.06 6.76
CA GLU A 291 -25.15 0.77 8.20
C GLU A 291 -26.43 0.29 8.89
N LYS A 292 -27.58 0.92 8.60
CA LYS A 292 -28.89 0.57 9.20
C LYS A 292 -29.39 -0.83 8.83
N ARG A 293 -28.79 -1.49 7.84
CA ARG A 293 -29.14 -2.84 7.36
C ARG A 293 -28.11 -3.89 7.78
N LYS A 294 -26.99 -3.49 8.38
CA LYS A 294 -25.98 -4.42 8.88
C LYS A 294 -26.47 -5.05 10.18
N ASP A 295 -26.35 -6.37 10.26
CA ASP A 295 -26.64 -7.18 11.44
C ASP A 295 -25.64 -8.33 11.48
N PHE A 296 -24.79 -8.35 12.51
CA PHE A 296 -23.66 -9.27 12.54
C PHE A 296 -24.10 -10.74 12.68
N ALA A 297 -25.16 -11.02 13.45
CA ALA A 297 -25.66 -12.39 13.61
C ALA A 297 -26.27 -12.94 12.31
N SER A 298 -26.97 -12.08 11.56
CA SER A 298 -27.47 -12.37 10.22
C SER A 298 -26.32 -12.58 9.22
N PHE A 299 -25.28 -11.75 9.29
CA PHE A 299 -24.06 -11.93 8.52
C PHE A 299 -23.39 -13.28 8.79
N GLU A 300 -23.20 -13.66 10.06
CA GLU A 300 -22.63 -14.96 10.43
C GLU A 300 -23.42 -16.13 9.85
N THR A 301 -24.76 -16.02 9.84
CA THR A 301 -25.64 -17.03 9.24
C THR A 301 -25.42 -17.14 7.73
N ARG A 302 -25.27 -16.01 7.03
CA ARG A 302 -24.99 -15.97 5.58
C ARG A 302 -23.55 -16.31 5.23
N LEU A 303 -22.62 -16.16 6.17
CA LEU A 303 -21.22 -16.49 5.98
C LEU A 303 -20.99 -18.00 5.90
N LYS A 304 -21.72 -18.80 6.70
CA LYS A 304 -21.58 -20.28 6.70
C LYS A 304 -21.61 -20.94 5.30
N PRO A 305 -22.60 -20.68 4.43
CA PRO A 305 -22.58 -21.24 3.08
C PRO A 305 -21.44 -20.69 2.20
N GLN A 306 -20.92 -19.49 2.47
CA GLN A 306 -19.73 -18.97 1.77
C GLN A 306 -18.45 -19.70 2.19
N LEU A 307 -18.32 -20.07 3.47
CA LEU A 307 -17.19 -20.89 3.92
C LEU A 307 -17.20 -22.26 3.25
N ALA A 308 -18.36 -22.90 3.13
CA ALA A 308 -18.50 -24.15 2.39
C ALA A 308 -18.16 -23.98 0.89
N TRP A 309 -18.49 -22.82 0.30
CA TRP A 309 -18.08 -22.52 -1.07
C TRP A 309 -16.57 -22.37 -1.21
N LEU A 310 -15.90 -21.66 -0.28
CA LEU A 310 -14.44 -21.52 -0.25
C LEU A 310 -13.75 -22.88 -0.12
N GLU A 311 -14.25 -23.73 0.79
CA GLU A 311 -13.76 -25.10 0.99
C GLU A 311 -13.90 -25.93 -0.29
N GLY A 312 -15.07 -25.87 -0.95
CA GLY A 312 -15.32 -26.57 -2.21
C GLY A 312 -14.45 -26.11 -3.39
N HIS A 313 -13.83 -24.93 -3.30
CA HIS A 313 -12.88 -24.39 -4.29
C HIS A 313 -11.43 -24.45 -3.83
N CYS A 314 -11.15 -25.19 -2.74
CA CYS A 314 -9.81 -25.34 -2.16
C CYS A 314 -9.14 -24.00 -1.77
N ILE A 315 -9.93 -22.98 -1.42
CA ILE A 315 -9.41 -21.69 -0.95
C ILE A 315 -9.19 -21.80 0.56
N GLY A 316 -7.97 -21.50 1.03
CA GLY A 316 -7.67 -21.49 2.46
C GLY A 316 -8.40 -20.36 3.19
N PHE A 317 -8.94 -20.62 4.39
CA PHE A 317 -9.57 -19.58 5.20
C PHE A 317 -9.46 -19.90 6.69
N TYR A 318 -9.70 -18.89 7.52
CA TYR A 318 -9.94 -19.10 8.95
C TYR A 318 -11.43 -19.30 9.22
N ASP A 319 -11.84 -20.45 9.78
CA ASP A 319 -13.22 -20.67 10.20
C ASP A 319 -13.45 -20.10 11.61
N PRO A 320 -14.19 -18.98 11.77
CA PRO A 320 -14.46 -18.39 13.07
C PRO A 320 -15.45 -19.19 13.93
N PHE A 321 -16.19 -20.14 13.34
CA PHE A 321 -17.21 -20.95 14.04
C PHE A 321 -16.64 -22.29 14.53
N ALA A 322 -15.72 -22.87 13.77
CA ALA A 322 -15.06 -24.13 14.13
C ALA A 322 -13.66 -23.92 14.74
N GLY A 323 -13.06 -22.74 14.60
CA GLY A 323 -11.70 -22.47 15.05
C GLY A 323 -10.67 -23.28 14.25
N SER A 324 -10.67 -23.12 12.92
CA SER A 324 -9.77 -23.90 12.05
C SER A 324 -8.30 -23.73 12.45
N PRO A 325 -7.45 -24.76 12.24
CA PRO A 325 -6.03 -24.66 12.50
C PRO A 325 -5.40 -23.47 11.78
N GLU A 326 -4.46 -22.80 12.45
CA GLU A 326 -3.71 -21.72 11.82
C GLU A 326 -2.84 -22.27 10.69
N VAL A 327 -2.89 -21.62 9.53
CA VAL A 327 -1.93 -21.83 8.43
C VAL A 327 -0.72 -20.94 8.66
N SER A 328 0.50 -21.47 8.67
CA SER A 328 1.74 -20.71 8.91
C SER A 328 2.77 -20.96 7.81
N ASP A 329 3.51 -19.92 7.42
CA ASP A 329 4.62 -20.03 6.48
C ASP A 329 5.92 -20.56 7.11
N LYS A 330 5.89 -21.01 8.38
CA LYS A 330 7.09 -21.49 9.07
C LYS A 330 7.69 -22.70 8.33
N GLY A 331 8.83 -22.49 7.67
CA GLY A 331 9.52 -23.51 6.88
C GLY A 331 8.97 -23.69 5.47
N ALA A 332 8.00 -22.88 5.04
CA ALA A 332 7.49 -22.88 3.68
C ALA A 332 8.45 -22.15 2.74
N LYS A 333 8.48 -22.59 1.48
CA LYS A 333 9.12 -21.83 0.40
C LYS A 333 8.09 -20.84 -0.16
N PRO A 334 8.49 -19.63 -0.57
CA PRO A 334 7.60 -18.72 -1.28
C PRO A 334 7.02 -19.42 -2.51
N ASP A 335 5.70 -19.28 -2.70
CA ASP A 335 5.06 -19.60 -3.96
C ASP A 335 4.80 -18.30 -4.73
N TYR A 336 4.93 -18.40 -6.04
CA TYR A 336 4.65 -17.31 -6.96
C TYR A 336 3.51 -17.79 -7.83
N PRO A 337 2.39 -17.04 -7.92
CA PRO A 337 1.17 -17.49 -8.57
C PRO A 337 1.37 -17.81 -10.07
N ASP A 338 2.43 -17.29 -10.68
CA ASP A 338 2.72 -17.45 -12.11
C ASP A 338 3.86 -18.44 -12.39
N LYS A 339 3.82 -19.63 -11.79
CA LYS A 339 4.44 -20.80 -12.42
C LYS A 339 3.36 -21.52 -13.22
N PRO A 340 3.17 -21.20 -14.51
CA PRO A 340 2.44 -22.11 -15.38
C PRO A 340 3.27 -23.39 -15.45
N GLU A 341 2.87 -24.42 -14.70
CA GLU A 341 3.26 -25.80 -15.03
C GLU A 341 2.52 -26.27 -16.29
#